data_AF-A0A1F9KX20-F1
#
_entry.id   AF-A0A1F9KX20-F1
#
_cell.length_a   1.000
_cell.length_b   1.000
_cell.length_c   1.000
_cell.angle_alpha   90.00
_cell.angle_beta   90.00
_cell.angle_gamma   90.00
#
_symmetry.space_group_name_H-M   'P 1'
#
loop_
_entity.id
_entity.type
_entity.pdbx_description
1 polymer ?
#
loop_
_entity_poly.entity_id
_entity_poly.type
_entity_poly.pdbx_seq_one_letter_code
_entity_poly.pdbx_strand_id
1 'polypeptide(L)' 'MSKQAPKYTGRSDFWKSMSLEELAEQQGVSAVSDLDEISALWPVDDDPDQLLYHILVERGERRKLGPKPTDAP' A
#
# COMPACT_ATOMS: atom_id res chain seq x y z
N MET A 1 -18.15 41.45 11.45
CA MET A 1 -17.26 40.43 12.05
C MET A 1 -17.63 39.08 11.48
N SER A 2 -16.93 38.61 10.45
CA SER A 2 -17.15 37.27 9.90
C SER A 2 -15.90 36.44 10.13
N LYS A 3 -15.96 35.53 11.10
CA LYS A 3 -14.92 34.54 11.35
C LYS A 3 -14.95 33.54 10.18
N GLN A 4 -13.93 33.54 9.34
CA GLN A 4 -13.75 32.49 8.35
C GLN A 4 -13.39 31.18 9.07
N ALA A 5 -14.18 30.14 8.81
CA ALA A 5 -13.89 28.77 9.24
C ALA A 5 -12.60 28.27 8.57
N PRO A 6 -11.81 27.41 9.23
CA PRO A 6 -10.61 26.84 8.63
C PRO A 6 -11.00 26.04 7.38
N LYS A 7 -10.47 26.45 6.23
CA LYS A 7 -10.56 25.68 4.99
C LYS A 7 -9.79 24.38 5.22
N TYR A 8 -10.49 23.28 5.47
CA TYR A 8 -9.90 21.96 5.30
C TYR A 8 -9.53 21.81 3.82
N THR A 9 -8.25 21.97 3.51
CA THR A 9 -7.69 21.68 2.20
C THR A 9 -7.64 20.16 2.05
N GLY A 10 -8.77 19.60 1.60
CA GLY A 10 -8.86 18.19 1.29
C GLY A 10 -7.79 17.76 0.30
N ARG A 11 -6.89 16.89 0.76
CA ARG A 11 -6.48 15.66 0.04
C ARG A 11 -5.95 15.84 -1.39
N SER A 12 -5.22 16.92 -1.70
CA SER A 12 -4.63 17.10 -3.04
C SER A 12 -3.27 16.40 -3.22
N ASP A 13 -2.65 15.92 -2.14
CA ASP A 13 -1.24 15.49 -2.16
C ASP A 13 -1.03 14.03 -1.70
N PHE A 14 -2.08 13.21 -1.58
CA PHE A 14 -1.91 11.77 -1.24
C PHE A 14 -0.95 11.05 -2.21
N TRP A 15 -0.95 11.45 -3.49
CA TRP A 15 -0.07 10.97 -4.56
C TRP A 15 1.28 11.68 -4.64
N LYS A 16 1.50 12.76 -3.88
CA LYS A 16 2.86 13.22 -3.53
C LYS A 16 3.36 12.40 -2.33
N SER A 17 3.03 11.11 -2.33
CA SER A 17 3.55 10.14 -1.40
C SER A 17 5.07 10.21 -1.46
N MET A 18 5.70 10.37 -0.31
CA MET A 18 7.14 10.26 -0.14
C MET A 18 7.66 9.00 -0.85
N SER A 19 8.88 9.07 -1.38
CA SER A 19 9.51 7.90 -1.97
C SER A 19 9.72 6.81 -0.90
N LEU A 20 9.85 5.55 -1.33
CA LEU A 20 10.13 4.46 -0.39
C LEU A 20 11.45 4.68 0.34
N GLU A 21 12.44 5.29 -0.32
CA GLU A 21 13.72 5.66 0.27
C GLU A 21 13.56 6.74 1.35
N GLU A 22 12.79 7.79 1.09
CA GLU A 22 12.52 8.85 2.07
C GLU A 22 11.75 8.31 3.29
N LEU A 23 10.83 7.37 3.07
CA LEU A 23 10.11 6.67 4.14
C LEU A 23 11.03 5.77 4.96
N ALA A 24 11.92 5.03 4.30
CA ALA A 24 12.89 4.17 4.95
C ALA A 24 13.83 5.00 5.86
N GLU A 25 14.33 6.14 5.36
CA GLU A 25 15.16 7.06 6.11
C GLU A 25 14.46 7.60 7.37
N GLN A 26 13.20 8.04 7.25
CA GLN A 26 12.42 8.53 8.41
C GLN A 26 12.20 7.49 9.50
N GLN A 27 12.01 6.23 9.11
CA GLN A 27 11.80 5.13 10.05
C GLN A 27 13.13 4.55 10.57
N GLY A 28 14.28 5.04 10.09
CA GLY A 28 15.59 4.52 10.44
C GLY A 28 15.80 3.08 9.98
N VAL A 29 15.12 2.67 8.90
CA VAL A 29 15.23 1.32 8.32
C VAL A 29 15.92 1.39 6.97
N SER A 30 16.64 0.33 6.60
CA SER A 30 17.21 0.18 5.27
C SER A 30 16.34 -0.74 4.42
N ALA A 31 16.34 -0.51 3.11
CA ALA A 31 15.78 -1.48 2.18
C ALA A 31 16.54 -2.81 2.32
N VAL A 32 15.80 -3.91 2.32
CA VAL A 32 16.38 -5.25 2.35
C VAL A 32 17.09 -5.51 1.03
N SER A 33 18.34 -5.96 1.10
CA SER A 33 19.21 -6.13 -0.08
C SER A 33 19.33 -7.57 -0.56
N ASP A 34 18.88 -8.53 0.25
CA ASP A 34 18.95 -9.97 -0.01
C ASP A 34 17.60 -10.66 0.27
N LEU A 35 17.26 -11.65 -0.54
CA LEU A 35 16.07 -12.47 -0.33
C LEU A 35 16.16 -13.32 0.95
N ASP A 36 17.37 -13.70 1.36
CA ASP A 36 17.57 -14.45 2.60
C ASP A 36 17.15 -13.64 3.84
N GLU A 37 17.44 -12.33 3.84
CA GLU A 37 16.99 -11.40 4.88
C GLU A 37 15.46 -11.28 4.92
N ILE A 38 14.79 -11.31 3.77
CA ILE A 38 13.32 -11.34 3.70
C ILE A 38 12.78 -12.66 4.25
N SER A 39 13.41 -13.78 3.89
CA SER A 39 12.99 -15.11 4.34
C SER A 39 13.09 -15.26 5.87
N ALA A 40 14.07 -14.60 6.49
CA ALA A 40 14.27 -14.61 7.93
C ALA A 40 13.15 -13.89 8.71
N LEU A 41 12.37 -13.03 8.05
CA LEU A 41 11.21 -12.34 8.62
C LEU A 41 9.92 -13.17 8.49
N TRP A 42 9.96 -14.27 7.75
CA TRP A 42 8.79 -15.13 7.57
C TRP A 42 8.52 -15.90 8.88
N PRO A 43 7.28 -15.90 9.40
CA PRO A 43 6.96 -16.68 10.60
C PRO A 43 7.21 -18.17 10.34
N VAL A 44 7.85 -18.85 11.29
CA VAL A 44 8.24 -20.27 11.15
C VAL A 44 7.03 -21.19 10.99
N ASP A 45 5.88 -20.76 11.48
CA ASP A 45 4.59 -21.44 11.44
C ASP A 45 3.71 -21.08 10.24
N ASP A 46 4.17 -20.17 9.38
CA ASP A 46 3.35 -19.71 8.26
C ASP A 46 3.37 -20.70 7.08
N ASP A 47 2.19 -20.92 6.50
CA ASP A 47 1.99 -21.85 5.40
C ASP A 47 2.01 -21.05 4.08
N PRO A 48 3.07 -21.20 3.25
CA PRO A 48 3.24 -20.39 2.06
C PRO A 48 2.10 -20.58 1.04
N ASP A 49 1.49 -21.77 1.00
CA ASP A 49 0.39 -22.05 0.09
C ASP A 49 -0.90 -21.35 0.54
N GLN A 50 -1.13 -21.25 1.86
CA GLN A 50 -2.27 -20.50 2.41
C GLN A 50 -2.12 -19.00 2.20
N LEU A 51 -0.92 -18.44 2.40
CA LEU A 51 -0.67 -17.02 2.13
C LEU A 51 -0.88 -16.71 0.64
N LEU A 52 -0.35 -17.55 -0.26
CA LEU A 52 -0.53 -17.38 -1.70
C LEU A 52 -2.02 -17.46 -2.08
N TYR A 53 -2.75 -18.43 -1.53
CA TYR A 53 -4.20 -18.54 -1.73
C TYR A 53 -4.92 -17.26 -1.31
N HIS A 54 -4.64 -16.75 -0.11
CA HIS A 54 -5.23 -15.52 0.40
C HIS A 54 -4.97 -14.32 -0.53
N ILE A 55 -3.72 -14.12 -0.96
CA ILE A 55 -3.33 -13.05 -1.89
C ILE A 55 -4.09 -13.17 -3.21
N LEU A 56 -4.21 -14.38 -3.76
CA LEU A 56 -4.92 -14.61 -5.02
C LEU A 56 -6.42 -14.30 -4.91
N VAL A 57 -7.05 -14.65 -3.78
CA VAL A 57 -8.45 -14.32 -3.49
C VAL A 57 -8.63 -12.81 -3.42
N GLU A 58 -7.85 -12.11 -2.59
CA GLU A 58 -7.90 -10.65 -2.44
C GLU A 58 -7.69 -9.93 -3.78
N ARG A 59 -6.72 -10.37 -4.57
CA ARG A 59 -6.45 -9.82 -5.90
C ARG A 59 -7.57 -10.12 -6.90
N GLY A 60 -8.26 -11.24 -6.74
CA GLY A 60 -9.47 -11.57 -7.49
C GLY A 60 -10.59 -10.58 -7.19
N GLU A 61 -10.90 -10.36 -5.91
CA GLU A 61 -11.95 -9.45 -5.46
C GLU A 61 -11.68 -8.00 -5.89
N ARG A 62 -10.45 -7.51 -5.74
CA ARG A 62 -10.09 -6.15 -6.18
C ARG A 62 -10.22 -5.96 -7.69
N ARG A 63 -9.96 -7.00 -8.49
CA ARG A 63 -10.12 -6.94 -9.96
C ARG A 63 -11.59 -6.97 -10.38
N LYS A 64 -12.48 -7.60 -9.61
CA LYS A 64 -13.94 -7.52 -9.83
C LYS A 64 -14.50 -6.12 -9.58
N LEU A 65 -13.83 -5.32 -8.75
CA LEU A 65 -14.19 -3.93 -8.41
C LEU A 65 -13.57 -2.88 -9.33
N GLY A 66 -12.75 -3.28 -10.31
CA GLY A 66 -12.23 -2.36 -11.33
C GLY A 66 -13.36 -1.83 -12.22
N PRO A 67 -13.25 -0.60 -12.78
CA PRO A 67 -14.31 -0.03 -13.60
C PRO A 67 -14.62 -0.97 -14.76
N LYS A 68 -15.91 -1.28 -14.93
CA LYS A 68 -16.40 -2.05 -16.06
C LYS A 68 -16.00 -1.29 -17.36
N PRO A 69 -15.53 -1.96 -18.42
CA PRO A 69 -15.11 -1.30 -19.67
C PRO A 69 -16.24 -0.60 -20.45
N THR A 70 -17.38 -0.32 -19.83
CA THR A 70 -18.57 0.26 -20.47
C THR A 70 -18.89 1.68 -20.02
N ASP A 71 -18.08 2.27 -19.12
CA ASP A 71 -18.25 3.66 -18.64
C ASP A 71 -17.05 4.55 -19.01
N ALA A 72 -16.50 4.40 -20.21
CA ALA A 72 -15.62 5.40 -20.81
C ALA A 72 -16.46 6.31 -21.74
N PRO A 73 -16.40 7.64 -21.60
CA PRO A 73 -17.03 8.57 -22.54
C PRO A 73 -16.36 8.53 -23.92
#